data_AF-A0AAE0Y4A7-F1
#
_entry.id   AF-A0AAE0Y4A7-F1
#
_cell.length_a   1.000
_cell.length_b   1.000
_cell.length_c   1.000
_cell.angle_alpha   90.00
_cell.angle_beta   90.00
_cell.angle_gamma   90.00
#
_symmetry.space_group_name_H-M   'P 1'
#
loop_
_entity.id
_entity.type
_entity.pdbx_description
1 polymer ?
#
loop_
_entity_poly.entity_id
_entity_poly.type
_entity_poly.pdbx_seq_one_letter_code
_entity_poly.pdbx_strand_id
1 'polypeptide(L)'
;MPPKRKKSGKGKGGKKGKGAGKKQTPPSQAPKVDEETKEFFLIQIRDLEDRLTSLQNAAKATTMSGKNKKEAKGAKAKVIYPPPAPPTVPPDTKAFYLELMKNLENKINKYQKKCDELEVANGQFHAKFDQMATDKKEIVAFWKKQVEQKTDEIADLNDRHIGLQQTRDNEREGFKKQIQEQRTEYQEMKDQLTSENMILGGKLAALEEFKVQKEDLMAKFAMMEEELAQKDADHKEHLYTLEKKAVMDKDRLKKEMILRVNQVAAEFRKVSNKQMAETTKRTIRENVSINAQLAKMSDKTIELIQENGELKDKEKKMKQQVEMLEANEKELAKKNHSNMKIIRMMSEKCRNQEAMISEYEMREQEFQELEAEADILRQQVASTRDELQSLSRDNELLEAEVKRLEQSLQSESGTRQKVEKVMADAATALQSALTSTAPDDECLDEEVKIQNLLKRDHMLENLLVLLNSAAAIGIGPDPAQLGKQWEEPTPANTLPGQGQGIARGDVSLSALAKGGLGKSGSLPHYVLGDLGLIPRPNQNITTSVDKMRHIAHTSKLGSLRGVLHKSVATQTVSAPKALFYADQLTGQQHAAQQAILKEIHARELQRPPRGQSPQPLPKKLVPAIN
;
A
#
# COMPACT_ATOMS: atom_id res chain seq x y z
N MET A 1 -69.37 -22.81 10.75
CA MET A 1 -69.52 -22.22 12.10
C MET A 1 -68.22 -22.45 12.88
N PRO A 2 -67.58 -21.42 13.43
CA PRO A 2 -66.37 -21.55 14.26
C PRO A 2 -66.70 -21.52 15.76
N PRO A 3 -65.76 -21.94 16.63
CA PRO A 3 -65.52 -21.19 17.87
C PRO A 3 -64.01 -20.95 18.07
N LYS A 4 -63.56 -19.69 18.13
CA LYS A 4 -63.43 -18.80 19.30
C LYS A 4 -62.27 -19.12 20.26
N ARG A 5 -61.32 -18.18 20.22
CA ARG A 5 -60.21 -17.83 21.14
C ARG A 5 -60.53 -18.00 22.64
N LYS A 6 -59.49 -18.34 23.42
CA LYS A 6 -59.29 -17.87 24.81
C LYS A 6 -57.81 -17.53 25.08
N LYS A 7 -57.61 -16.36 25.69
CA LYS A 7 -56.37 -15.85 26.33
C LYS A 7 -56.42 -16.13 27.84
N SER A 8 -55.24 -16.15 28.49
CA SER A 8 -54.89 -15.94 29.93
C SER A 8 -54.02 -17.11 30.45
N GLY A 9 -52.98 -16.97 31.28
CA GLY A 9 -52.27 -15.88 31.97
C GLY A 9 -50.90 -16.45 32.44
N LYS A 10 -49.81 -15.68 32.46
CA LYS A 10 -49.22 -14.94 33.62
C LYS A 10 -48.79 -15.80 34.83
N GLY A 11 -47.47 -15.97 34.99
CA GLY A 11 -46.72 -16.27 36.23
C GLY A 11 -45.21 -16.30 35.89
N LYS A 12 -44.33 -15.34 36.25
CA LYS A 12 -43.77 -14.80 37.51
C LYS A 12 -42.86 -15.76 38.32
N GLY A 13 -41.57 -15.39 38.36
CA GLY A 13 -40.54 -15.74 39.38
C GLY A 13 -39.36 -16.57 38.82
N GLY A 14 -38.07 -16.28 38.98
CA GLY A 14 -37.27 -15.21 39.61
C GLY A 14 -35.80 -15.40 39.18
N LYS A 15 -35.08 -14.33 38.80
CA LYS A 15 -34.06 -13.56 39.55
C LYS A 15 -32.63 -14.16 39.66
N LYS A 16 -31.69 -13.45 39.01
CA LYS A 16 -30.31 -13.04 39.42
C LYS A 16 -29.14 -13.58 38.58
N GLY A 17 -28.47 -12.63 37.92
CA GLY A 17 -27.09 -12.70 37.43
C GLY A 17 -26.71 -11.32 36.87
N LYS A 18 -26.13 -10.45 37.71
CA LYS A 18 -25.64 -9.11 37.33
C LYS A 18 -24.35 -9.26 36.52
N GLY A 19 -24.28 -8.64 35.35
CA GLY A 19 -23.05 -8.41 34.58
C GLY A 19 -23.13 -7.03 33.94
N ALA A 20 -22.13 -6.19 34.22
CA ALA A 20 -22.16 -4.74 34.02
C ALA A 20 -22.24 -4.31 32.55
N GLY A 21 -23.05 -3.29 32.28
CA GLY A 21 -23.08 -2.61 31.00
C GLY A 21 -21.89 -1.66 30.84
N LYS A 22 -21.30 -1.64 29.65
CA LYS A 22 -20.34 -0.61 29.23
C LYS A 22 -20.98 0.17 28.07
N LYS A 23 -21.50 1.36 28.41
CA LYS A 23 -21.95 2.39 27.46
C LYS A 23 -20.76 2.79 26.59
N GLN A 24 -20.97 2.84 25.27
CA GLN A 24 -20.07 3.47 24.33
C GLN A 24 -20.10 4.99 24.54
N THR A 25 -18.93 5.57 24.76
CA THR A 25 -18.67 7.01 24.81
C THR A 25 -18.54 7.57 23.39
N PRO A 26 -19.06 8.78 23.09
CA PRO A 26 -18.83 9.46 21.81
C PRO A 26 -17.38 10.00 21.72
N PRO A 27 -16.89 10.34 20.52
CA PRO A 27 -15.53 10.85 20.34
C PRO A 27 -15.36 12.21 21.03
N SER A 28 -14.22 12.38 21.69
CA SER A 28 -13.81 13.57 22.43
C SER A 28 -13.76 14.80 21.51
N GLN A 29 -14.77 15.68 21.61
CA GLN A 29 -14.61 17.07 21.21
C GLN A 29 -13.67 17.76 22.20
N ALA A 30 -12.79 18.64 21.70
CA ALA A 30 -11.96 19.50 22.53
C ALA A 30 -12.81 20.17 23.62
N PRO A 31 -12.25 20.42 24.83
CA PRO A 31 -13.02 20.96 25.94
C PRO A 31 -13.62 22.32 25.52
N LYS A 32 -14.95 22.38 25.41
CA LYS A 32 -15.65 23.66 25.34
C LYS A 32 -15.45 24.33 26.69
N VAL A 33 -14.46 25.21 26.75
CA VAL A 33 -14.21 26.11 27.86
C VAL A 33 -15.49 26.93 28.07
N ASP A 34 -16.09 26.84 29.26
CA ASP A 34 -17.32 27.55 29.63
C ASP A 34 -17.13 29.06 29.38
N GLU A 35 -18.16 29.76 28.90
CA GLU A 35 -18.06 31.18 28.53
C GLU A 35 -17.55 32.04 29.68
N GLU A 36 -17.91 31.72 30.93
CA GLU A 36 -17.41 32.37 32.13
C GLU A 36 -15.89 32.18 32.33
N THR A 37 -15.36 31.03 31.92
CA THR A 37 -13.92 30.75 31.99
C THR A 37 -13.16 31.47 30.86
N LYS A 38 -13.77 31.61 29.68
CA LYS A 38 -13.22 32.44 28.60
C LYS A 38 -13.23 33.92 28.96
N GLU A 39 -14.30 34.42 29.58
CA GLU A 39 -14.38 35.78 30.09
C GLU A 39 -13.34 36.04 31.19
N PHE A 40 -13.13 35.08 32.09
CA PHE A 40 -12.08 35.15 33.10
C PHE A 40 -10.69 35.30 32.48
N PHE A 41 -10.35 34.48 31.47
CA PHE A 41 -9.05 34.58 30.79
C PHE A 41 -8.92 35.83 29.93
N LEU A 42 -10.01 36.32 29.31
CA LEU A 42 -10.01 37.57 28.55
C LEU A 42 -9.79 38.79 29.46
N ILE A 43 -10.40 38.80 30.65
CA ILE A 43 -10.16 39.85 31.66
C ILE A 43 -8.70 39.80 32.13
N GLN A 44 -8.14 38.61 32.32
CA GLN A 44 -6.76 38.44 32.74
C GLN A 44 -5.75 38.87 31.66
N ILE A 45 -6.04 38.59 30.39
CA ILE A 45 -5.25 39.06 29.25
C ILE A 45 -5.31 40.59 29.16
N ARG A 46 -6.49 41.19 29.35
CA ARG A 46 -6.65 42.65 29.30
C ARG A 46 -5.91 43.36 30.44
N ASP A 47 -5.92 42.83 31.66
CA ASP A 47 -5.12 43.35 32.79
C ASP A 47 -3.62 43.21 32.54
N LEU A 48 -3.19 42.11 31.90
CA LEU A 48 -1.79 41.91 31.49
C LEU A 48 -1.38 42.89 30.38
N GLU A 49 -2.23 43.14 29.40
CA GLU A 49 -2.01 44.13 28.33
C GLU A 49 -1.95 45.56 28.88
N ASP A 50 -2.82 45.92 29.83
CA ASP A 50 -2.80 47.22 30.50
C ASP A 50 -1.54 47.39 31.35
N ARG A 51 -1.08 46.35 32.04
CA ARG A 51 0.21 46.34 32.76
C ARG A 51 1.41 46.46 31.83
N LEU A 52 1.38 45.79 30.68
CA LEU A 52 2.44 45.86 29.68
C LEU A 52 2.52 47.27 29.06
N THR A 53 1.37 47.88 28.81
CA THR A 53 1.25 49.25 28.30
C THR A 53 1.72 50.27 29.35
N SER A 54 1.40 50.06 30.62
CA SER A 54 1.89 50.87 31.74
C SER A 54 3.41 50.77 31.90
N LEU A 55 3.98 49.56 31.75
CA LEU A 55 5.43 49.34 31.75
C LEU A 55 6.13 49.96 30.54
N GLN A 56 5.54 49.90 29.34
CA GLN A 56 6.05 50.58 28.16
C GLN A 56 5.98 52.11 28.29
N ASN A 57 4.93 52.64 28.91
CA ASN A 57 4.80 54.08 29.18
C ASN A 57 5.77 54.54 30.28
N ALA A 58 6.00 53.74 31.32
CA ALA A 58 7.03 53.98 32.33
C ALA A 58 8.45 53.92 31.72
N ALA A 59 8.72 53.01 30.80
CA ALA A 59 9.97 52.95 30.04
C ALA A 59 10.16 54.19 29.15
N LYS A 60 9.11 54.65 28.46
CA LYS A 60 9.13 55.89 27.66
C LYS A 60 9.35 57.15 28.52
N ALA A 61 8.72 57.23 29.69
CA ALA A 61 8.93 58.33 30.65
C ALA A 61 10.38 58.37 31.17
N THR A 62 11.00 57.21 31.38
CA THR A 62 12.40 57.11 31.83
C THR A 62 13.39 57.50 30.72
N THR A 63 13.08 57.21 29.45
CA THR A 63 13.92 57.61 28.30
C THR A 63 13.84 59.11 27.94
N MET A 64 12.76 59.81 28.31
CA MET A 64 12.59 61.24 28.03
C MET A 64 13.19 62.16 29.12
N SER A 65 13.59 61.62 30.28
CA SER A 65 14.26 62.38 31.35
C SER A 65 15.79 62.40 31.23
N GLY A 66 16.38 61.68 30.27
CA GLY A 66 17.83 61.48 30.15
C GLY A 66 18.57 62.38 29.14
N LYS A 67 17.90 63.32 28.46
CA LYS A 67 18.55 64.21 27.48
C LYS A 67 18.23 65.68 27.76
N ASN A 68 18.86 66.27 28.78
CA ASN A 68 19.09 67.72 28.85
C ASN A 68 20.15 68.05 29.91
N LYS A 69 21.43 68.04 29.49
CA LYS A 69 22.48 68.85 30.10
C LYS A 69 23.59 69.09 29.06
N LYS A 70 23.34 70.02 28.13
CA LYS A 70 24.40 70.73 27.43
C LYS A 70 24.93 71.80 28.38
N GLU A 71 26.17 71.64 28.83
CA GLU A 71 26.90 72.72 29.48
C GLU A 71 27.26 73.78 28.44
N ALA A 72 26.70 74.97 28.62
CA ALA A 72 27.10 76.20 27.96
C ALA A 72 27.31 77.25 29.05
N LYS A 73 28.57 77.60 29.33
CA LYS A 73 28.99 78.86 29.98
C LYS A 73 30.40 79.12 29.41
N GLY A 74 30.67 80.21 28.71
CA GLY A 74 30.19 81.57 28.93
C GLY A 74 31.39 82.38 29.42
N ALA A 75 32.08 83.02 28.47
CA ALA A 75 33.18 83.93 28.71
C ALA A 75 32.78 85.08 29.65
N LYS A 76 33.64 85.42 30.61
CA LYS A 76 33.70 86.77 31.20
C LYS A 76 35.16 87.20 31.34
N ALA A 77 35.45 88.31 30.68
CA ALA A 77 36.70 89.04 30.70
C ALA A 77 37.06 89.53 32.11
N LYS A 78 38.37 89.53 32.43
CA LYS A 78 38.92 90.40 33.48
C LYS A 78 40.38 90.77 33.16
N VAL A 79 40.47 91.94 32.52
CA VAL A 79 41.43 93.05 32.71
C VAL A 79 42.85 92.72 33.21
N ILE A 80 43.80 93.01 32.33
CA ILE A 80 45.23 93.22 32.57
C ILE A 80 45.44 94.52 33.38
N TYR A 81 46.21 94.46 34.47
CA TYR A 81 46.86 95.63 35.07
C TYR A 81 48.36 95.32 35.31
N PRO A 82 49.23 96.33 35.20
CA PRO A 82 50.69 96.19 35.15
C PRO A 82 51.31 95.93 36.54
N PRO A 83 52.59 95.52 36.63
CA PRO A 83 53.23 95.15 37.89
C PRO A 83 53.63 96.41 38.69
N PRO A 84 53.44 96.42 40.02
CA PRO A 84 54.18 97.30 40.91
C PRO A 84 55.21 96.49 41.72
N ALA A 85 56.46 96.95 41.66
CA ALA A 85 57.54 96.58 42.56
C ALA A 85 57.32 97.23 43.96
N PRO A 86 58.09 96.85 44.99
CA PRO A 86 57.58 96.48 46.31
C PRO A 86 57.47 97.65 47.30
N PRO A 87 56.49 97.62 48.22
CA PRO A 87 56.57 98.35 49.48
C PRO A 87 56.89 97.39 50.63
N THR A 88 58.02 97.64 51.28
CA THR A 88 58.39 97.14 52.60
C THR A 88 57.22 97.20 53.57
N VAL A 89 56.69 96.03 53.95
CA VAL A 89 55.64 95.88 54.96
C VAL A 89 56.25 95.42 56.30
N PRO A 90 55.91 96.06 57.42
CA PRO A 90 56.36 95.70 58.76
C PRO A 90 55.99 94.24 59.15
N PRO A 91 56.71 93.62 60.11
CA PRO A 91 56.56 92.19 60.45
C PRO A 91 55.14 91.70 60.79
N ASP A 92 54.22 92.60 61.16
CA ASP A 92 52.91 92.25 61.73
C ASP A 92 51.75 92.09 60.71
N THR A 93 51.83 92.63 59.49
CA THR A 93 50.80 92.37 58.45
C THR A 93 51.05 91.06 57.72
N LYS A 94 52.30 90.61 57.64
CA LYS A 94 52.67 89.30 57.09
C LYS A 94 52.04 88.16 57.90
N ALA A 95 52.00 88.29 59.22
CA ALA A 95 51.35 87.31 60.10
C ALA A 95 49.84 87.17 59.86
N PHE A 96 49.13 88.28 59.62
CA PHE A 96 47.70 88.26 59.28
C PHE A 96 47.41 87.56 57.95
N TYR A 97 48.18 87.88 56.90
CA TYR A 97 48.00 87.21 55.60
C TYR A 97 48.40 85.73 55.65
N LEU A 98 49.43 85.36 56.43
CA LEU A 98 49.79 83.96 56.65
C LEU A 98 48.69 83.19 57.40
N GLU A 99 48.05 83.78 58.41
CA GLU A 99 46.93 83.15 59.11
C GLU A 99 45.69 83.04 58.22
N LEU A 100 45.43 84.04 57.36
CA LEU A 100 44.37 83.96 56.34
C LEU A 100 44.66 82.89 55.29
N MET A 101 45.90 82.80 54.80
CA MET A 101 46.35 81.75 53.89
C MET A 101 46.16 80.38 54.52
N LYS A 102 46.58 80.19 55.78
CA LYS A 102 46.36 78.96 56.55
C LYS A 102 44.88 78.63 56.73
N ASN A 103 44.02 79.62 56.98
CA ASN A 103 42.58 79.41 57.08
C ASN A 103 41.96 78.98 55.75
N LEU A 104 42.35 79.62 54.64
CA LEU A 104 41.91 79.27 53.29
C LEU A 104 42.44 77.90 52.85
N GLU A 105 43.69 77.57 53.15
CA GLU A 105 44.28 76.25 52.94
C GLU A 105 43.56 75.18 53.75
N ASN A 106 43.21 75.45 55.02
CA ASN A 106 42.40 74.55 55.83
C ASN A 106 41.00 74.34 55.24
N LYS A 107 40.39 75.38 54.65
CA LYS A 107 39.09 75.29 53.99
C LYS A 107 39.18 74.51 52.67
N ILE A 108 40.23 74.72 51.88
CA ILE A 108 40.55 73.93 50.68
C ILE A 108 40.75 72.48 51.06
N ASN A 109 41.55 72.17 52.08
CA ASN A 109 41.77 70.80 52.56
C ASN A 109 40.49 70.12 53.04
N LYS A 110 39.57 70.85 53.69
CA LYS A 110 38.25 70.32 54.06
C LYS A 110 37.39 70.00 52.83
N TYR A 111 37.37 70.88 51.83
CA TYR A 111 36.65 70.61 50.58
C TYR A 111 37.30 69.50 49.77
N GLN A 112 38.62 69.43 49.73
CA GLN A 112 39.38 68.35 49.09
C GLN A 112 39.01 67.01 49.72
N LYS A 113 39.13 66.88 51.05
CA LYS A 113 38.68 65.69 51.78
C LYS A 113 37.22 65.36 51.50
N LYS A 114 36.36 66.37 51.39
CA LYS A 114 34.94 66.13 51.09
C LYS A 114 34.71 65.66 49.65
N CYS A 115 35.45 66.19 48.69
CA CYS A 115 35.44 65.71 47.31
C CYS A 115 35.97 64.29 47.22
N ASP A 116 37.10 63.98 47.87
CA ASP A 116 37.68 62.65 47.93
C ASP A 116 36.70 61.65 48.58
N GLU A 117 36.05 62.02 49.69
CA GLU A 117 34.99 61.22 50.33
C GLU A 117 33.81 60.96 49.39
N LEU A 118 33.35 61.98 48.66
CA LEU A 118 32.24 61.85 47.71
C LEU A 118 32.64 61.01 46.50
N GLU A 119 33.88 61.09 46.05
CA GLU A 119 34.42 60.30 44.94
C GLU A 119 34.51 58.82 45.33
N VAL A 120 35.02 58.52 46.53
CA VAL A 120 35.04 57.16 47.08
C VAL A 120 33.61 56.62 47.27
N ALA A 121 32.69 57.41 47.84
CA ALA A 121 31.30 56.99 48.02
C ALA A 121 30.60 56.75 46.67
N ASN A 122 30.83 57.61 45.68
CA ASN A 122 30.28 57.43 44.33
C ASN A 122 30.85 56.19 43.64
N GLY A 123 32.16 55.93 43.79
CA GLY A 123 32.80 54.69 43.33
C GLY A 123 32.18 53.45 43.99
N GLN A 124 31.92 53.49 45.30
CA GLN A 124 31.23 52.40 46.01
C GLN A 124 29.78 52.19 45.53
N PHE A 125 29.05 53.26 45.23
CA PHE A 125 27.70 53.14 44.65
C PHE A 125 27.73 52.53 43.25
N HIS A 126 28.67 52.93 42.39
CA HIS A 126 28.84 52.33 41.07
C HIS A 126 29.20 50.85 41.16
N ALA A 127 30.14 50.47 42.02
CA ALA A 127 30.48 49.06 42.23
C ALA A 127 29.28 48.22 42.71
N LYS A 128 28.45 48.75 43.62
CA LYS A 128 27.20 48.10 44.04
C LYS A 128 26.17 48.00 42.91
N PHE A 129 26.09 49.02 42.05
CA PHE A 129 25.18 49.03 40.91
C PHE A 129 25.60 48.00 39.86
N ASP A 130 26.90 47.91 39.58
CA ASP A 130 27.47 46.92 38.67
C ASP A 130 27.28 45.51 39.20
N GLN A 131 27.52 45.29 40.50
CA GLN A 131 27.25 44.01 41.17
C GLN A 131 25.77 43.64 41.08
N MET A 132 24.84 44.57 41.34
CA MET A 132 23.41 44.29 41.18
C MET A 132 23.03 44.00 39.73
N ALA A 133 23.69 44.65 38.77
CA ALA A 133 23.48 44.40 37.35
C ALA A 133 24.01 43.03 36.91
N THR A 134 25.14 42.57 37.46
CA THR A 134 25.66 41.21 37.24
C THR A 134 24.74 40.17 37.88
N ASP A 135 24.35 40.36 39.13
CA ASP A 135 23.46 39.44 39.86
C ASP A 135 22.13 39.28 39.13
N LYS A 136 21.54 40.39 38.63
CA LYS A 136 20.33 40.35 37.81
C LYS A 136 20.54 39.57 36.52
N LYS A 137 21.67 39.76 35.83
CA LYS A 137 21.98 39.02 34.60
C LYS A 137 22.13 37.52 34.88
N GLU A 138 22.79 37.15 35.98
CA GLU A 138 22.98 35.77 36.40
C GLU A 138 21.65 35.11 36.78
N ILE A 139 20.81 35.78 37.56
CA ILE A 139 19.47 35.31 37.91
C ILE A 139 18.64 35.10 36.64
N VAL A 140 18.65 36.07 35.72
CA VAL A 140 17.93 35.96 34.45
C VAL A 140 18.49 34.81 33.60
N ALA A 141 19.81 34.62 33.54
CA ALA A 141 20.43 33.52 32.80
C ALA A 141 20.07 32.16 33.40
N PHE A 142 20.07 32.04 34.73
CA PHE A 142 19.64 30.84 35.45
C PHE A 142 18.20 30.49 35.14
N TRP A 143 17.28 31.45 35.26
CA TRP A 143 15.86 31.21 34.96
C TRP A 143 15.61 30.91 33.49
N LYS A 144 16.33 31.56 32.56
CA LYS A 144 16.26 31.22 31.13
C LYS A 144 16.67 29.78 30.88
N LYS A 145 17.82 29.36 31.42
CA LYS A 145 18.30 27.97 31.33
C LYS A 145 17.31 26.99 31.95
N GLN A 146 16.72 27.34 33.09
CA GLN A 146 15.75 26.47 33.76
C GLN A 146 14.45 26.33 32.97
N VAL A 147 13.97 27.42 32.35
CA VAL A 147 12.78 27.41 31.48
C VAL A 147 13.05 26.61 30.21
N GLU A 148 14.22 26.77 29.61
CA GLU A 148 14.64 26.00 28.43
C GLU A 148 14.69 24.50 28.74
N GLN A 149 15.36 24.10 29.81
CA GLN A 149 15.36 22.69 30.27
C GLN A 149 13.96 22.11 30.50
N LYS A 150 13.05 22.90 31.08
CA LYS A 150 11.66 22.46 31.28
C LYS A 150 10.87 22.42 29.98
N THR A 151 11.21 23.25 29.01
CA THR A 151 10.60 23.25 27.68
C THR A 151 11.02 22.01 26.90
N ASP A 152 12.31 21.66 26.95
CA ASP A 152 12.85 20.42 26.37
C ASP A 152 12.22 19.18 27.02
N GLU A 153 12.13 19.14 28.37
CA GLU A 153 11.48 18.04 29.08
C GLU A 153 9.99 17.90 28.70
N ILE A 154 9.28 19.02 28.52
CA ILE A 154 7.89 19.01 28.03
C ILE A 154 7.82 18.48 26.59
N ALA A 155 8.76 18.86 25.73
CA ALA A 155 8.83 18.38 24.35
C ALA A 155 9.05 16.85 24.30
N ASP A 156 10.03 16.34 25.05
CA ASP A 156 10.31 14.90 25.15
C ASP A 156 9.12 14.10 25.67
N LEU A 157 8.44 14.61 26.71
CA LEU A 157 7.25 13.97 27.27
C LEU A 157 6.08 13.99 26.27
N ASN A 158 5.94 15.07 25.50
CA ASN A 158 4.90 15.20 24.48
C ASN A 158 5.15 14.23 23.31
N ASP A 159 6.39 14.12 22.83
CA ASP A 159 6.78 13.16 21.78
C ASP A 159 6.53 11.72 22.24
N ARG A 160 6.89 11.40 23.48
CA ARG A 160 6.59 10.09 24.08
C ARG A 160 5.09 9.84 24.19
N HIS A 161 4.30 10.85 24.59
CA HIS A 161 2.85 10.73 24.67
C HIS A 161 2.23 10.49 23.29
N ILE A 162 2.68 11.22 22.26
CA ILE A 162 2.23 11.05 20.88
C ILE A 162 2.58 9.65 20.38
N GLY A 163 3.80 9.16 20.60
CA GLY A 163 4.21 7.81 20.20
C GLY A 163 3.40 6.71 20.88
N LEU A 164 3.11 6.85 22.19
CA LEU A 164 2.24 5.92 22.91
C LEU A 164 0.79 5.98 22.39
N GLN A 165 0.30 7.17 22.08
CA GLN A 165 -1.04 7.36 21.53
C GLN A 165 -1.18 6.71 20.15
N GLN A 166 -0.19 6.88 19.27
CA GLN A 166 -0.15 6.23 17.95
C GLN A 166 -0.09 4.70 18.09
N THR A 167 0.76 4.19 18.98
CA THR A 167 0.86 2.73 19.23
C THR A 167 -0.48 2.16 19.68
N ARG A 168 -1.14 2.81 20.65
CA ARG A 168 -2.48 2.43 21.13
C ARG A 168 -3.52 2.48 20.00
N ASP A 169 -3.49 3.51 19.17
CA ASP A 169 -4.45 3.67 18.07
C ASP A 169 -4.23 2.60 16.98
N ASN A 170 -2.98 2.25 16.68
CA ASN A 170 -2.61 1.15 15.78
C ASN A 170 -3.06 -0.21 16.33
N GLU A 171 -2.83 -0.50 17.61
CA GLU A 171 -3.33 -1.73 18.25
C GLU A 171 -4.86 -1.80 18.21
N ARG A 172 -5.54 -0.68 18.51
CA ARG A 172 -7.00 -0.58 18.44
C ARG A 172 -7.51 -0.83 17.03
N GLU A 173 -6.84 -0.31 16.01
CA GLU A 173 -7.16 -0.56 14.61
C GLU A 173 -6.92 -2.02 14.22
N GLY A 174 -5.82 -2.62 14.67
CA GLY A 174 -5.53 -4.04 14.50
C GLY A 174 -6.62 -4.93 15.10
N PHE A 175 -7.05 -4.67 16.34
CA PHE A 175 -8.15 -5.41 16.96
C PHE A 175 -9.49 -5.20 16.25
N LYS A 176 -9.77 -3.98 15.77
CA LYS A 176 -10.98 -3.72 14.96
C LYS A 176 -10.97 -4.51 13.66
N LYS A 177 -9.82 -4.57 12.98
CA LYS A 177 -9.65 -5.34 11.75
C LYS A 177 -9.87 -6.84 12.01
N GLN A 178 -9.25 -7.40 13.05
CA GLN A 178 -9.48 -8.81 13.43
C GLN A 178 -10.95 -9.11 13.76
N ILE A 179 -11.64 -8.22 14.49
CA ILE A 179 -13.07 -8.40 14.77
C ILE A 179 -13.89 -8.35 13.49
N GLN A 180 -13.53 -7.48 12.54
CA GLN A 180 -14.22 -7.37 11.26
C GLN A 180 -13.98 -8.61 10.39
N GLU A 181 -12.74 -9.10 10.32
CA GLU A 181 -12.36 -10.35 9.62
C GLU A 181 -13.11 -11.55 10.19
N GLN A 182 -13.12 -11.71 11.52
CA GLN A 182 -13.90 -12.78 12.16
C GLN A 182 -15.39 -12.66 11.85
N ARG A 183 -15.95 -11.43 11.85
CA ARG A 183 -17.36 -11.22 11.49
C ARG A 183 -17.65 -11.60 10.04
N THR A 184 -16.76 -11.28 9.11
CA THR A 184 -16.92 -11.67 7.70
C THR A 184 -16.80 -13.17 7.54
N GLU A 185 -15.82 -13.82 8.17
CA GLU A 185 -15.67 -15.29 8.17
C GLU A 185 -16.90 -16.00 8.75
N TYR A 186 -17.43 -15.53 9.88
CA TYR A 186 -18.65 -16.09 10.46
C TYR A 186 -19.87 -15.90 9.56
N GLN A 187 -19.96 -14.75 8.87
CA GLN A 187 -21.05 -14.47 7.95
C GLN A 187 -20.96 -15.35 6.69
N GLU A 188 -19.77 -15.51 6.13
CA GLU A 188 -19.51 -16.42 5.00
C GLU A 188 -19.81 -17.88 5.36
N MET A 189 -19.36 -18.34 6.54
CA MET A 189 -19.66 -19.69 7.02
C MET A 189 -21.17 -19.91 7.22
N LYS A 190 -21.86 -18.90 7.76
CA LYS A 190 -23.32 -18.93 7.91
C LYS A 190 -24.01 -19.01 6.54
N ASP A 191 -23.56 -18.22 5.57
CA ASP A 191 -24.13 -18.20 4.22
C ASP A 191 -23.87 -19.52 3.49
N GLN A 192 -22.67 -20.11 3.68
CA GLN A 192 -22.34 -21.45 3.19
C GLN A 192 -23.28 -22.52 3.79
N LEU A 193 -23.39 -22.61 5.12
CA LEU A 193 -24.28 -23.57 5.78
C LEU A 193 -25.75 -23.36 5.42
N THR A 194 -26.16 -22.11 5.16
CA THR A 194 -27.51 -21.79 4.69
C THR A 194 -27.73 -22.31 3.27
N SER A 195 -26.75 -22.11 2.38
CA SER A 195 -26.80 -22.64 1.01
C SER A 195 -26.85 -24.18 0.98
N GLU A 196 -26.06 -24.83 1.84
CA GLU A 196 -26.06 -26.29 1.99
C GLU A 196 -27.41 -26.79 2.50
N ASN A 197 -28.01 -26.14 3.50
CA ASN A 197 -29.35 -26.45 3.97
C ASN A 197 -30.41 -26.27 2.87
N MET A 198 -30.31 -25.24 2.04
CA MET A 198 -31.22 -25.06 0.90
C MET A 198 -31.08 -26.21 -0.11
N ILE A 199 -29.84 -26.61 -0.44
CA ILE A 199 -29.58 -27.73 -1.35
C ILE A 199 -30.09 -29.05 -0.76
N LEU A 200 -29.86 -29.30 0.53
CA LEU A 200 -30.36 -30.49 1.23
C LEU A 200 -31.89 -30.49 1.28
N GLY A 201 -32.52 -29.34 1.52
CA GLY A 201 -33.97 -29.18 1.43
C GLY A 201 -34.51 -29.51 0.03
N GLY A 202 -33.82 -29.07 -1.02
CA GLY A 202 -34.16 -29.44 -2.40
C GLY A 202 -34.00 -30.94 -2.68
N LYS A 203 -32.92 -31.57 -2.20
CA LYS A 203 -32.71 -33.02 -2.30
C LYS A 203 -33.79 -33.80 -1.54
N LEU A 204 -34.20 -33.31 -0.38
CA LEU A 204 -35.26 -33.92 0.42
C LEU A 204 -36.61 -33.87 -0.31
N ALA A 205 -36.96 -32.71 -0.87
CA ALA A 205 -38.18 -32.56 -1.67
C ALA A 205 -38.19 -33.50 -2.90
N ALA A 206 -37.06 -33.63 -3.60
CA ALA A 206 -36.93 -34.57 -4.70
C ALA A 206 -37.08 -36.04 -4.26
N LEU A 207 -36.57 -36.38 -3.06
CA LEU A 207 -36.73 -37.72 -2.49
C LEU A 207 -38.18 -38.00 -2.08
N GLU A 208 -38.87 -37.01 -1.53
CA GLU A 208 -40.31 -37.09 -1.22
C GLU A 208 -41.13 -37.27 -2.50
N GLU A 209 -40.84 -36.51 -3.56
CA GLU A 209 -41.49 -36.68 -4.86
C GLU A 209 -41.25 -38.08 -5.44
N PHE A 210 -40.01 -38.58 -5.39
CA PHE A 210 -39.69 -39.94 -5.81
C PHE A 210 -40.47 -41.00 -5.01
N LYS A 211 -40.61 -40.80 -3.69
CA LYS A 211 -41.38 -41.71 -2.83
C LYS A 211 -42.85 -41.74 -3.25
N VAL A 212 -43.47 -40.58 -3.47
CA VAL A 212 -44.87 -40.49 -3.93
C VAL A 212 -45.04 -41.16 -5.29
N GLN A 213 -44.14 -40.88 -6.25
CA GLN A 213 -44.19 -41.51 -7.57
C GLN A 213 -44.06 -43.04 -7.50
N LYS A 214 -43.21 -43.56 -6.60
CA LYS A 214 -43.09 -45.00 -6.36
C LYS A 214 -44.38 -45.59 -5.81
N GLU A 215 -45.00 -44.94 -4.83
CA GLU A 215 -46.27 -45.38 -4.23
C GLU A 215 -47.40 -45.39 -5.27
N ASP A 216 -47.52 -44.33 -6.08
CA ASP A 216 -48.50 -44.25 -7.18
C ASP A 216 -48.29 -45.35 -8.23
N LEU A 217 -47.03 -45.65 -8.57
CA LEU A 217 -46.70 -46.70 -9.51
C LEU A 217 -47.04 -48.09 -8.93
N MET A 218 -46.71 -48.35 -7.67
CA MET A 218 -47.08 -49.60 -7.00
C MET A 218 -48.60 -49.76 -6.90
N ALA A 219 -49.35 -48.68 -6.64
CA ALA A 219 -50.80 -48.72 -6.63
C ALA A 219 -51.38 -49.07 -8.02
N LYS A 220 -50.83 -48.51 -9.11
CA LYS A 220 -51.22 -48.87 -10.47
C LYS A 220 -50.93 -50.34 -10.79
N PHE A 221 -49.78 -50.86 -10.35
CA PHE A 221 -49.48 -52.29 -10.54
C PHE A 221 -50.48 -53.17 -9.79
N ALA A 222 -50.79 -52.87 -8.53
CA ALA A 222 -51.79 -53.62 -7.77
C ALA A 222 -53.17 -53.58 -8.44
N MET A 223 -53.61 -52.42 -8.94
CA MET A 223 -54.87 -52.30 -9.69
C MET A 223 -54.87 -53.15 -10.97
N MET A 224 -53.78 -53.15 -11.73
CA MET A 224 -53.68 -53.96 -12.96
C MET A 224 -53.65 -55.46 -12.65
N GLU A 225 -52.96 -55.88 -11.59
CA GLU A 225 -52.95 -57.27 -11.14
C GLU A 225 -54.36 -57.73 -10.72
N GLU A 226 -55.10 -56.87 -10.01
CA GLU A 226 -56.49 -57.15 -9.63
C GLU A 226 -57.43 -57.23 -10.84
N GLU A 227 -57.32 -56.31 -11.80
CA GLU A 227 -58.13 -56.37 -13.03
C GLU A 227 -57.83 -57.63 -13.85
N LEU A 228 -56.56 -58.05 -13.90
CA LEU A 228 -56.15 -59.25 -14.63
C LEU A 228 -56.67 -60.52 -13.92
N ALA A 229 -56.60 -60.56 -12.59
CA ALA A 229 -57.20 -61.63 -11.80
C ALA A 229 -58.73 -61.69 -11.98
N GLN A 230 -59.40 -60.54 -12.07
CA GLN A 230 -60.84 -60.46 -12.32
C GLN A 230 -61.19 -60.97 -13.72
N LYS A 231 -60.46 -60.56 -14.76
CA LYS A 231 -60.66 -61.08 -16.13
C LYS A 231 -60.43 -62.59 -16.21
N ASP A 232 -59.44 -63.12 -15.51
CA ASP A 232 -59.19 -64.56 -15.46
C ASP A 232 -60.33 -65.31 -14.75
N ALA A 233 -60.91 -64.73 -13.70
CA ALA A 233 -62.08 -65.27 -13.02
C ALA A 233 -63.32 -65.24 -13.94
N ASP A 234 -63.60 -64.11 -14.58
CA ASP A 234 -64.71 -63.92 -15.51
C ASP A 234 -64.58 -64.87 -16.72
N HIS A 235 -63.38 -65.05 -17.26
CA HIS A 235 -63.13 -66.00 -18.35
C HIS A 235 -63.36 -67.44 -17.90
N LYS A 236 -62.92 -67.83 -16.71
CA LYS A 236 -63.20 -69.17 -16.16
C LYS A 236 -64.70 -69.40 -15.97
N GLU A 237 -65.42 -68.41 -15.46
CA GLU A 237 -66.88 -68.49 -15.33
C GLU A 237 -67.55 -68.58 -16.70
N HIS A 238 -67.13 -67.76 -17.66
CA HIS A 238 -67.66 -67.79 -19.02
C HIS A 238 -67.42 -69.15 -19.67
N LEU A 239 -66.22 -69.71 -19.52
CA LEU A 239 -65.88 -71.04 -20.03
C LEU A 239 -66.76 -72.12 -19.39
N TYR A 240 -66.97 -72.06 -18.07
CA TYR A 240 -67.87 -72.97 -17.35
C TYR A 240 -69.32 -72.85 -17.83
N THR A 241 -69.84 -71.64 -18.07
CA THR A 241 -71.20 -71.45 -18.59
C THR A 241 -71.35 -71.96 -20.02
N LEU A 242 -70.33 -71.76 -20.87
CA LEU A 242 -70.29 -72.28 -22.24
C LEU A 242 -70.24 -73.82 -22.24
N GLU A 243 -69.39 -74.42 -21.41
CA GLU A 243 -69.31 -75.87 -21.24
C GLU A 243 -70.65 -76.44 -20.77
N LYS A 244 -71.26 -75.83 -19.74
CA LYS A 244 -72.59 -76.21 -19.23
C LYS A 244 -73.65 -76.11 -20.33
N LYS A 245 -73.67 -75.01 -21.09
CA LYS A 245 -74.62 -74.80 -22.18
C LYS A 245 -74.39 -75.81 -23.31
N ALA A 246 -73.15 -76.07 -23.69
CA ALA A 246 -72.81 -77.06 -24.72
C ALA A 246 -73.26 -78.47 -24.32
N VAL A 247 -73.10 -78.85 -23.03
CA VAL A 247 -73.60 -80.13 -22.50
C VAL A 247 -75.13 -80.17 -22.57
N MET A 248 -75.82 -79.12 -22.12
CA MET A 248 -77.29 -79.04 -22.18
C MET A 248 -77.82 -79.06 -23.62
N ASP A 249 -77.19 -78.32 -24.54
CA ASP A 249 -77.57 -78.25 -25.94
C ASP A 249 -77.30 -79.59 -26.64
N LYS A 250 -76.21 -80.29 -26.30
CA LYS A 250 -75.95 -81.65 -26.79
C LYS A 250 -77.06 -82.61 -26.36
N ASP A 251 -77.52 -82.54 -25.12
CA ASP A 251 -78.64 -83.37 -24.65
C ASP A 251 -79.99 -82.94 -25.23
N ARG A 252 -80.22 -81.63 -25.41
CA ARG A 252 -81.39 -81.10 -26.11
C ARG A 252 -81.43 -81.61 -27.55
N LEU A 253 -80.30 -81.54 -28.25
CA LEU A 253 -80.16 -81.98 -29.63
C LEU A 253 -80.34 -83.50 -29.76
N LYS A 254 -79.83 -84.31 -28.82
CA LYS A 254 -80.13 -85.75 -28.77
C LYS A 254 -81.64 -86.00 -28.66
N LYS A 255 -82.33 -85.30 -27.76
CA LYS A 255 -83.80 -85.41 -27.60
C LYS A 255 -84.53 -84.97 -28.88
N GLU A 256 -84.12 -83.85 -29.46
CA GLU A 256 -84.71 -83.32 -30.70
C GLU A 256 -84.44 -84.23 -31.90
N MET A 257 -83.25 -84.82 -32.01
CA MET A 257 -82.92 -85.80 -33.05
C MET A 257 -83.83 -87.02 -32.96
N ILE A 258 -84.02 -87.56 -31.75
CA ILE A 258 -84.95 -88.68 -31.52
C ILE A 258 -86.38 -88.29 -31.93
N LEU A 259 -86.84 -87.11 -31.51
CA LEU A 259 -88.16 -86.59 -31.87
C LEU A 259 -88.31 -86.37 -33.38
N ARG A 260 -87.33 -85.75 -34.05
CA ARG A 260 -87.35 -85.52 -35.50
C ARG A 260 -87.25 -86.81 -36.28
N VAL A 261 -86.50 -87.81 -35.83
CA VAL A 261 -86.51 -89.15 -36.47
C VAL A 261 -87.90 -89.76 -36.38
N ASN A 262 -88.54 -89.69 -35.21
CA ASN A 262 -89.93 -90.14 -35.03
C ASN A 262 -90.92 -89.33 -35.88
N GLN A 263 -90.70 -88.02 -36.01
CA GLN A 263 -91.55 -87.13 -36.80
C GLN A 263 -91.32 -87.28 -38.30
N VAL A 264 -90.08 -87.47 -38.77
CA VAL A 264 -89.75 -87.81 -40.16
C VAL A 264 -90.35 -89.17 -40.50
N ALA A 265 -90.33 -90.15 -39.58
CA ALA A 265 -91.07 -91.40 -39.77
C ALA A 265 -92.59 -91.19 -39.89
N ALA A 266 -93.16 -90.20 -39.20
CA ALA A 266 -94.58 -89.83 -39.30
C ALA A 266 -94.91 -88.97 -40.53
N GLU A 267 -94.00 -88.08 -40.94
CA GLU A 267 -94.13 -87.20 -42.09
C GLU A 267 -93.83 -87.95 -43.40
N PHE A 268 -92.95 -88.95 -43.44
CA PHE A 268 -92.86 -89.87 -44.59
C PHE A 268 -94.19 -90.59 -44.86
N ARG A 269 -95.00 -90.82 -43.81
CA ARG A 269 -96.37 -91.36 -43.96
C ARG A 269 -97.38 -90.30 -44.46
N LYS A 270 -97.11 -89.00 -44.29
CA LYS A 270 -98.01 -87.89 -44.70
C LYS A 270 -97.65 -87.22 -46.02
N VAL A 271 -96.37 -86.96 -46.26
CA VAL A 271 -95.81 -86.24 -47.42
C VAL A 271 -95.99 -87.02 -48.73
N SER A 272 -96.30 -88.32 -48.65
CA SER A 272 -96.78 -89.07 -49.81
C SER A 272 -98.10 -88.53 -50.39
N ASN A 273 -98.84 -87.66 -49.70
CA ASN A 273 -100.25 -87.42 -50.00
C ASN A 273 -100.68 -86.01 -50.45
N LYS A 274 -99.80 -85.04 -50.71
CA LYS A 274 -100.27 -83.76 -51.30
C LYS A 274 -99.16 -82.86 -51.85
N GLN A 275 -99.09 -82.71 -53.16
CA GLN A 275 -98.43 -81.58 -53.83
C GLN A 275 -99.49 -80.64 -54.40
N MET A 276 -99.30 -79.31 -54.27
CA MET A 276 -100.10 -78.32 -55.02
C MET A 276 -99.31 -77.07 -55.46
N ALA A 277 -99.60 -76.75 -56.73
CA ALA A 277 -99.78 -75.49 -57.47
C ALA A 277 -98.77 -74.31 -57.42
N GLU A 278 -98.37 -73.90 -58.62
CA GLU A 278 -97.31 -72.94 -58.96
C GLU A 278 -97.63 -71.44 -58.74
N THR A 279 -98.88 -71.01 -58.69
CA THR A 279 -99.24 -69.58 -58.69
C THR A 279 -98.74 -68.83 -57.43
N THR A 280 -98.73 -69.49 -56.28
CA THR A 280 -98.17 -68.96 -55.02
C THR A 280 -96.66 -68.72 -55.12
N LYS A 281 -95.94 -69.51 -55.93
CA LYS A 281 -94.49 -69.37 -56.10
C LYS A 281 -94.11 -68.08 -56.82
N ARG A 282 -94.98 -67.53 -57.67
CA ARG A 282 -94.69 -66.30 -58.43
C ARG A 282 -94.78 -65.06 -57.55
N THR A 283 -95.84 -64.93 -56.75
CA THR A 283 -96.00 -63.81 -55.80
C THR A 283 -94.93 -63.83 -54.71
N ILE A 284 -94.48 -65.02 -54.29
CA ILE A 284 -93.35 -65.15 -53.37
C ILE A 284 -92.06 -64.63 -54.02
N ARG A 285 -91.79 -64.96 -55.29
CA ARG A 285 -90.58 -64.51 -55.98
C ARG A 285 -90.50 -62.98 -56.12
N GLU A 286 -91.60 -62.30 -56.44
CA GLU A 286 -91.63 -60.84 -56.52
C GLU A 286 -91.46 -60.15 -55.16
N ASN A 287 -92.15 -60.62 -54.12
CA ASN A 287 -91.95 -60.10 -52.76
C ASN A 287 -90.53 -60.34 -52.25
N VAL A 288 -89.94 -61.49 -52.56
CA VAL A 288 -88.54 -61.79 -52.22
C VAL A 288 -87.59 -60.83 -52.94
N SER A 289 -87.85 -60.52 -54.22
CA SER A 289 -87.05 -59.57 -54.99
C SER A 289 -87.12 -58.15 -54.41
N ILE A 290 -88.31 -57.66 -54.08
CA ILE A 290 -88.50 -56.32 -53.50
C ILE A 290 -87.87 -56.23 -52.11
N ASN A 291 -88.07 -57.25 -51.26
CA ASN A 291 -87.44 -57.30 -49.94
C ASN A 291 -85.90 -57.35 -50.04
N ALA A 292 -85.34 -58.03 -51.04
CA ALA A 292 -83.90 -58.05 -51.27
C ALA A 292 -83.35 -56.66 -51.66
N GLN A 293 -84.11 -55.86 -52.40
CA GLN A 293 -83.72 -54.48 -52.72
C GLN A 293 -83.82 -53.54 -51.52
N LEU A 294 -84.89 -53.66 -50.71
CA LEU A 294 -85.03 -52.90 -49.47
C LEU A 294 -83.91 -53.23 -48.47
N ALA A 295 -83.54 -54.51 -48.35
CA ALA A 295 -82.41 -54.92 -47.52
C ALA A 295 -81.11 -54.25 -47.96
N LYS A 296 -80.79 -54.23 -49.27
CA LYS A 296 -79.60 -53.55 -49.79
C LYS A 296 -79.59 -52.05 -49.50
N MET A 297 -80.72 -51.38 -49.64
CA MET A 297 -80.83 -49.94 -49.31
C MET A 297 -80.69 -49.67 -47.82
N SER A 298 -81.23 -50.57 -46.97
CA SER A 298 -81.05 -50.52 -45.51
C SER A 298 -79.60 -50.73 -45.12
N ASP A 299 -78.93 -51.73 -45.69
CA ASP A 299 -77.51 -52.03 -45.44
C ASP A 299 -76.63 -50.82 -45.83
N LYS A 300 -76.90 -50.21 -46.99
CA LYS A 300 -76.19 -48.99 -47.41
C LYS A 300 -76.42 -47.81 -46.46
N THR A 301 -77.62 -47.69 -45.92
CA THR A 301 -77.94 -46.65 -44.93
C THR A 301 -77.18 -46.88 -43.62
N ILE A 302 -77.07 -48.13 -43.16
CA ILE A 302 -76.31 -48.50 -41.98
C ILE A 302 -74.81 -48.23 -42.17
N GLU A 303 -74.24 -48.59 -43.34
CA GLU A 303 -72.85 -48.28 -43.68
C GLU A 303 -72.55 -46.78 -43.62
N LEU A 304 -73.43 -45.94 -44.18
CA LEU A 304 -73.25 -44.49 -44.16
C LEU A 304 -73.35 -43.90 -42.74
N ILE A 305 -74.24 -44.45 -41.90
CA ILE A 305 -74.32 -44.05 -40.48
C ILE A 305 -73.03 -44.42 -39.76
N GLN A 306 -72.49 -45.61 -40.01
CA GLN A 306 -71.24 -46.06 -39.42
C GLN A 306 -70.06 -45.20 -39.87
N GLU A 307 -69.92 -44.94 -41.17
CA GLU A 307 -68.86 -44.08 -41.73
C GLU A 307 -68.92 -42.66 -41.15
N ASN A 308 -70.13 -42.09 -41.02
CA ASN A 308 -70.33 -40.78 -40.40
C ASN A 308 -69.95 -40.80 -38.90
N GLY A 309 -70.27 -41.87 -38.18
CA GLY A 309 -69.83 -42.10 -36.80
C GLY A 309 -68.30 -42.13 -36.68
N GLU A 310 -67.62 -42.91 -37.54
CA GLU A 310 -66.16 -42.99 -37.57
C GLU A 310 -65.50 -41.65 -37.92
N LEU A 311 -66.09 -40.88 -38.85
CA LEU A 311 -65.62 -39.55 -39.20
C LEU A 311 -65.75 -38.58 -38.02
N LYS A 312 -66.87 -38.60 -37.29
CA LYS A 312 -67.05 -37.80 -36.07
C LYS A 312 -66.06 -38.18 -34.96
N ASP A 313 -65.78 -39.46 -34.79
CA ASP A 313 -64.78 -39.92 -33.82
C ASP A 313 -63.37 -39.48 -34.20
N LYS A 314 -63.02 -39.53 -35.50
CA LYS A 314 -61.75 -39.00 -36.02
C LYS A 314 -61.65 -37.49 -35.82
N GLU A 315 -62.72 -36.73 -36.11
CA GLU A 315 -62.79 -35.29 -35.88
C GLU A 315 -62.57 -34.96 -34.40
N LYS A 316 -63.26 -35.66 -33.50
CA LYS A 316 -63.12 -35.48 -32.05
C LYS A 316 -61.69 -35.74 -31.58
N LYS A 317 -61.06 -36.82 -32.05
CA LYS A 317 -59.66 -37.14 -31.73
C LYS A 317 -58.68 -36.08 -32.24
N MET A 318 -58.86 -35.60 -33.47
CA MET A 318 -58.03 -34.53 -34.02
C MET A 318 -58.20 -33.24 -33.24
N LYS A 319 -59.43 -32.87 -32.86
CA LYS A 319 -59.71 -31.69 -32.04
C LYS A 319 -59.03 -31.76 -30.67
N GLN A 320 -59.07 -32.92 -30.02
CA GLN A 320 -58.36 -33.16 -28.76
C GLN A 320 -56.83 -33.07 -28.91
N GLN A 321 -56.26 -33.58 -30.01
CA GLN A 321 -54.83 -33.44 -30.28
C GLN A 321 -54.43 -31.98 -30.49
N VAL A 322 -55.21 -31.20 -31.24
CA VAL A 322 -54.96 -29.77 -31.45
C VAL A 322 -54.97 -29.03 -30.12
N GLU A 323 -55.98 -29.25 -29.28
CA GLU A 323 -56.08 -28.61 -27.96
C GLU A 323 -54.88 -28.95 -27.05
N MET A 324 -54.43 -30.20 -27.06
CA MET A 324 -53.23 -30.63 -26.33
C MET A 324 -51.98 -29.92 -26.83
N LEU A 325 -51.80 -29.82 -28.16
CA LEU A 325 -50.64 -29.16 -28.76
C LEU A 325 -50.63 -27.66 -28.46
N GLU A 326 -51.77 -26.98 -28.53
CA GLU A 326 -51.90 -25.57 -28.17
C GLU A 326 -51.60 -25.31 -26.69
N ALA A 327 -52.02 -26.21 -25.80
CA ALA A 327 -51.69 -26.12 -24.37
C ALA A 327 -50.18 -26.27 -24.15
N ASN A 328 -49.54 -27.23 -24.82
CA ASN A 328 -48.10 -27.45 -24.74
C ASN A 328 -47.30 -26.26 -25.31
N GLU A 329 -47.74 -25.69 -26.44
CA GLU A 329 -47.12 -24.48 -27.02
C GLU A 329 -47.18 -23.29 -26.04
N LYS A 330 -48.33 -23.05 -25.41
CA LYS A 330 -48.46 -22.01 -24.38
C LYS A 330 -47.53 -22.23 -23.20
N GLU A 331 -47.36 -23.48 -22.76
CA GLU A 331 -46.44 -23.81 -21.68
C GLU A 331 -44.98 -23.60 -22.10
N LEU A 332 -44.60 -24.04 -23.29
CA LEU A 332 -43.28 -23.81 -23.87
C LEU A 332 -42.97 -22.32 -24.04
N ALA A 333 -43.93 -21.52 -24.48
CA ALA A 333 -43.77 -20.07 -24.58
C ALA A 333 -43.51 -19.42 -23.21
N LYS A 334 -44.22 -19.85 -22.15
CA LYS A 334 -43.98 -19.39 -20.78
C LYS A 334 -42.61 -19.80 -20.26
N LYS A 335 -42.21 -21.06 -20.47
CA LYS A 335 -40.88 -21.58 -20.10
C LYS A 335 -39.78 -20.83 -20.85
N ASN A 336 -39.94 -20.61 -22.15
CA ASN A 336 -39.00 -19.86 -22.97
C ASN A 336 -38.89 -18.40 -22.51
N HIS A 337 -40.01 -17.76 -22.17
CA HIS A 337 -40.00 -16.40 -21.62
C HIS A 337 -39.25 -16.32 -20.27
N SER A 338 -39.48 -17.28 -19.38
CA SER A 338 -38.75 -17.37 -18.11
C SER A 338 -37.25 -17.59 -18.33
N ASN A 339 -36.88 -18.54 -19.20
CA ASN A 339 -35.48 -18.79 -19.56
C ASN A 339 -34.82 -17.56 -20.17
N MET A 340 -35.51 -16.84 -21.06
CA MET A 340 -35.03 -15.58 -21.64
C MET A 340 -34.77 -14.52 -20.57
N LYS A 341 -35.64 -14.43 -19.54
CA LYS A 341 -35.44 -13.52 -18.41
C LYS A 341 -34.20 -13.91 -17.60
N ILE A 342 -33.99 -15.20 -17.34
CA ILE A 342 -32.80 -15.71 -16.65
C ILE A 342 -31.54 -15.40 -17.47
N ILE A 343 -31.55 -15.65 -18.78
CA ILE A 343 -30.44 -15.33 -19.68
C ILE A 343 -30.11 -13.85 -19.60
N ARG A 344 -31.11 -12.95 -19.68
CA ARG A 344 -30.86 -11.51 -19.53
C ARG A 344 -30.23 -11.15 -18.19
N MET A 345 -30.76 -11.67 -17.07
CA MET A 345 -30.19 -11.42 -15.75
C MET A 345 -28.75 -11.94 -15.65
N MET A 346 -28.45 -13.11 -16.21
CA MET A 346 -27.11 -13.65 -16.22
C MET A 346 -26.17 -12.84 -17.11
N SER A 347 -26.60 -12.44 -18.31
CA SER A 347 -25.82 -11.58 -19.20
C SER A 347 -25.52 -10.21 -18.57
N GLU A 348 -26.48 -9.64 -17.85
CA GLU A 348 -26.29 -8.38 -17.12
C GLU A 348 -25.33 -8.57 -15.94
N LYS A 349 -25.43 -9.69 -15.22
CA LYS A 349 -24.46 -10.04 -14.17
C LYS A 349 -23.04 -10.22 -14.72
N CYS A 350 -22.89 -10.87 -15.88
CA CYS A 350 -21.59 -11.00 -16.55
C CYS A 350 -21.01 -9.64 -16.94
N ARG A 351 -21.81 -8.74 -17.54
CA ARG A 351 -21.36 -7.37 -17.84
C ARG A 351 -20.94 -6.60 -16.60
N ASN A 352 -21.68 -6.73 -15.51
CA ASN A 352 -21.32 -6.07 -14.24
C ASN A 352 -20.01 -6.63 -13.67
N GLN A 353 -19.79 -7.95 -13.80
CA GLN A 353 -18.54 -8.59 -13.40
C GLN A 353 -17.37 -8.14 -14.28
N GLU A 354 -17.56 -8.03 -15.60
CA GLU A 354 -16.54 -7.49 -16.53
C GLU A 354 -16.17 -6.04 -16.19
N ALA A 355 -17.17 -5.19 -15.89
CA ALA A 355 -16.92 -3.81 -15.45
C ALA A 355 -16.12 -3.76 -14.14
N MET A 356 -16.45 -4.64 -13.18
CA MET A 356 -15.72 -4.74 -11.92
C MET A 356 -14.27 -5.22 -12.11
N ILE A 357 -14.04 -6.18 -13.00
CA ILE A 357 -12.68 -6.64 -13.37
C ILE A 357 -11.89 -5.48 -13.97
N SER A 358 -12.48 -4.72 -14.90
CA SER A 358 -11.83 -3.55 -15.51
C SER A 358 -11.46 -2.48 -14.47
N GLU A 359 -12.32 -2.23 -13.48
CA GLU A 359 -12.02 -1.33 -12.37
C GLU A 359 -10.83 -1.82 -11.51
N TYR A 360 -10.78 -3.13 -11.22
CA TYR A 360 -9.64 -3.72 -10.51
C TYR A 360 -8.34 -3.65 -11.32
N GLU A 361 -8.39 -3.88 -12.64
CA GLU A 361 -7.23 -3.75 -13.53
C GLU A 361 -6.70 -2.31 -13.55
N MET A 362 -7.58 -1.31 -13.64
CA MET A 362 -7.15 0.11 -13.54
C MET A 362 -6.52 0.41 -12.19
N ARG A 363 -7.10 -0.09 -11.10
CA ARG A 363 -6.57 0.14 -9.76
C ARG A 363 -5.22 -0.57 -9.55
N GLU A 364 -5.04 -1.75 -10.13
CA GLU A 364 -3.76 -2.46 -10.13
C GLU A 364 -2.68 -1.67 -10.90
N GLN A 365 -3.03 -1.07 -12.04
CA GLN A 365 -2.13 -0.19 -12.78
C GLN A 365 -1.72 1.04 -11.94
N GLU A 366 -2.68 1.71 -11.29
CA GLU A 366 -2.38 2.82 -10.37
C GLU A 366 -1.43 2.40 -9.24
N PHE A 367 -1.62 1.20 -8.67
CA PHE A 367 -0.73 0.68 -7.63
C PHE A 367 0.68 0.42 -8.17
N GLN A 368 0.81 -0.13 -9.38
CA GLN A 368 2.12 -0.36 -10.02
C GLN A 368 2.84 0.97 -10.30
N GLU A 369 2.12 2.00 -10.75
CA GLU A 369 2.67 3.33 -10.95
C GLU A 369 3.17 3.95 -9.64
N LEU A 370 2.37 3.85 -8.56
CA LEU A 370 2.77 4.33 -7.23
C LEU A 370 3.95 3.56 -6.65
N GLU A 371 4.04 2.24 -6.89
CA GLU A 371 5.17 1.42 -6.45
C GLU A 371 6.46 1.83 -7.18
N ALA A 372 6.38 2.07 -8.50
CA ALA A 372 7.49 2.58 -9.29
C ALA A 372 7.94 3.97 -8.81
N GLU A 373 7.00 4.87 -8.52
CA GLU A 373 7.30 6.19 -7.96
C GLU A 373 7.97 6.08 -6.58
N ALA A 374 7.47 5.20 -5.71
CA ALA A 374 8.06 4.95 -4.40
C ALA A 374 9.50 4.43 -4.49
N ASP A 375 9.79 3.56 -5.46
CA ASP A 375 11.15 3.04 -5.68
C ASP A 375 12.09 4.13 -6.22
N ILE A 376 11.62 5.01 -7.11
CA ILE A 376 12.41 6.18 -7.56
C ILE A 376 12.71 7.10 -6.37
N LEU A 377 11.72 7.40 -5.53
CA LEU A 377 11.91 8.22 -4.33
C LEU A 377 12.89 7.57 -3.35
N ARG A 378 12.82 6.25 -3.15
CA ARG A 378 13.80 5.51 -2.33
C ARG A 378 15.21 5.63 -2.90
N GLN A 379 15.36 5.54 -4.22
CA GLN A 379 16.66 5.70 -4.87
C GLN A 379 17.21 7.13 -4.69
N GLN A 380 16.37 8.16 -4.78
CA GLN A 380 16.75 9.54 -4.52
C GLN A 380 17.13 9.79 -3.05
N VAL A 381 16.42 9.18 -2.11
CA VAL A 381 16.77 9.26 -0.68
C VAL A 381 18.11 8.57 -0.42
N ALA A 382 18.38 7.44 -1.06
CA ALA A 382 19.67 6.76 -0.96
C ALA A 382 20.81 7.62 -1.54
N SER A 383 20.64 8.19 -2.74
CA SER A 383 21.67 9.02 -3.37
C SER A 383 21.98 10.28 -2.56
N THR A 384 20.95 10.98 -2.08
CA THR A 384 21.14 12.17 -1.22
C THR A 384 21.79 11.83 0.11
N ARG A 385 21.51 10.65 0.68
CA ARG A 385 22.18 10.17 1.89
C ARG A 385 23.67 9.89 1.65
N ASP A 386 24.01 9.29 0.51
CA ASP A 386 25.40 9.02 0.14
C ASP A 386 26.18 10.32 -0.11
N GLU A 387 25.56 11.29 -0.80
CA GLU A 387 26.10 12.65 -0.99
C GLU A 387 26.34 13.36 0.34
N LEU A 388 25.37 13.32 1.26
CA LEU A 388 25.51 13.88 2.60
C LEU A 388 26.66 13.23 3.37
N GLN A 389 26.82 11.91 3.24
CA GLN A 389 27.93 11.18 3.88
C GLN A 389 29.29 11.56 3.27
N SER A 390 29.36 11.78 1.95
CA SER A 390 30.57 12.28 1.30
C SER A 390 30.93 13.67 1.79
N LEU A 391 29.97 14.60 1.80
CA LEU A 391 30.17 15.96 2.29
C LEU A 391 30.55 15.99 3.78
N SER A 392 29.99 15.10 4.59
CA SER A 392 30.39 14.96 5.99
C SER A 392 31.86 14.56 6.13
N ARG A 393 32.34 13.60 5.32
CA ARG A 393 33.76 13.20 5.31
C ARG A 393 34.66 14.34 4.84
N ASP A 394 34.25 15.07 3.81
CA ASP A 394 35.02 16.21 3.31
C ASP A 394 35.12 17.32 4.35
N ASN A 395 34.04 17.60 5.09
CA ASN A 395 34.05 18.53 6.21
C ASN A 395 34.99 18.07 7.34
N GLU A 396 34.96 16.79 7.71
CA GLU A 396 35.88 16.23 8.72
C GLU A 396 37.35 16.39 8.30
N LEU A 397 37.66 16.17 7.02
CA LEU A 397 39.01 16.38 6.47
C LEU A 397 39.42 17.85 6.50
N LEU A 398 38.51 18.75 6.11
CA LEU A 398 38.75 20.20 6.14
C LEU A 398 38.94 20.70 7.58
N GLU A 399 38.15 20.23 8.54
CA GLU A 399 38.31 20.57 9.96
C GLU A 399 39.67 20.10 10.50
N ALA A 400 40.10 18.89 10.13
CA ALA A 400 41.41 18.38 10.50
C ALA A 400 42.55 19.24 9.92
N GLU A 401 42.41 19.68 8.67
CA GLU A 401 43.37 20.56 8.00
C GLU A 401 43.40 21.96 8.61
N VAL A 402 42.24 22.54 8.93
CA VAL A 402 42.13 23.81 9.66
C VAL A 402 42.87 23.71 10.99
N LYS A 403 42.62 22.65 11.75
CA LYS A 403 43.30 22.42 13.04
C LYS A 403 44.82 22.28 12.89
N ARG A 404 45.28 21.61 11.84
CA ARG A 404 46.72 21.47 11.53
C ARG A 404 47.33 22.83 11.20
N LEU A 405 46.65 23.65 10.40
CA LEU A 405 47.10 25.00 10.05
C LEU A 405 47.11 25.92 11.26
N GLU A 406 46.10 25.86 12.13
CA GLU A 406 46.08 26.61 13.39
C GLU A 406 47.25 26.26 14.30
N GLN A 407 47.56 24.96 14.45
CA GLN A 407 48.74 24.51 15.22
C GLN A 407 50.04 25.02 14.61
N SER A 408 50.19 24.95 13.28
CA SER A 408 51.36 25.48 12.58
C SER A 408 51.49 26.99 12.77
N LEU A 409 50.38 27.72 12.65
CA LEU A 409 50.33 29.17 12.87
C LEU A 409 50.69 29.52 14.31
N GLN A 410 50.22 28.75 15.30
CA GLN A 410 50.55 28.96 16.70
C GLN A 410 52.04 28.73 16.97
N SER A 411 52.64 27.66 16.41
CA SER A 411 54.07 27.42 16.53
C SER A 411 54.90 28.52 15.86
N GLU A 412 54.48 28.96 14.67
CA GLU A 412 55.17 30.02 13.93
C GLU A 412 55.07 31.37 14.66
N SER A 413 53.87 31.71 15.17
CA SER A 413 53.65 32.90 16.00
C SER A 413 54.49 32.87 17.27
N GLY A 414 54.59 31.71 17.93
CA GLY A 414 55.45 31.53 19.10
C GLY A 414 56.93 31.71 18.77
N THR A 415 57.40 31.20 17.63
CA THR A 415 58.76 31.43 17.13
C THR A 415 58.97 32.91 16.81
N ARG A 416 58.04 33.54 16.09
CA ARG A 416 58.07 34.97 15.77
C ARG A 416 58.17 35.83 17.02
N GLN A 417 57.41 35.53 18.07
CA GLN A 417 57.46 36.26 19.34
C GLN A 417 58.83 36.10 20.02
N LYS A 418 59.42 34.90 19.99
CA LYS A 418 60.78 34.67 20.52
C LYS A 418 61.81 35.49 19.74
N VAL A 419 61.72 35.54 18.41
CA VAL A 419 62.58 36.36 17.55
C VAL A 419 62.44 37.84 17.89
N GLU A 420 61.20 38.33 17.98
CA GLU A 420 60.89 39.73 18.29
C GLU A 420 61.45 40.12 19.66
N LYS A 421 61.37 39.22 20.66
CA LYS A 421 61.97 39.42 21.97
C LYS A 421 63.50 39.53 21.88
N VAL A 422 64.17 38.59 21.21
CA VAL A 422 65.63 38.62 21.04
C VAL A 422 66.07 39.91 20.30
N MET A 423 65.33 40.33 19.28
CA MET A 423 65.60 41.57 18.56
C MET A 423 65.40 42.81 19.44
N ALA A 424 64.34 42.86 20.25
CA ALA A 424 64.09 43.95 21.21
C ALA A 424 65.15 44.01 22.31
N ASP A 425 65.54 42.85 22.86
CA ASP A 425 66.60 42.73 23.88
C ASP A 425 67.95 43.18 23.28
N ALA A 426 68.26 42.77 22.05
CA ALA A 426 69.45 43.22 21.32
C ALA A 426 69.43 44.73 21.02
N ALA A 427 68.29 45.28 20.57
CA ALA A 427 68.14 46.71 20.33
C ALA A 427 68.31 47.52 21.62
N THR A 428 67.78 47.03 22.75
CA THR A 428 67.94 47.66 24.07
C THR A 428 69.39 47.58 24.56
N ALA A 429 70.06 46.45 24.36
CA ALA A 429 71.49 46.29 24.67
C ALA A 429 72.36 47.25 23.84
N LEU A 430 72.08 47.38 22.54
CA LEU A 430 72.75 48.33 21.65
C LEU A 430 72.45 49.79 22.03
N GLN A 431 71.21 50.12 22.37
CA GLN A 431 70.84 51.46 22.85
C GLN A 431 71.58 51.81 24.14
N SER A 432 71.65 50.88 25.10
CA SER A 432 72.39 51.05 26.35
C SER A 432 73.89 51.22 26.11
N ALA A 433 74.44 50.50 25.12
CA ALA A 433 75.83 50.64 24.70
C ALA A 433 76.11 52.03 24.10
N LEU A 434 75.28 52.48 23.15
CA LEU A 434 75.46 53.74 22.43
C LEU A 434 75.19 54.98 23.30
N THR A 435 74.31 54.89 24.31
CA THR A 435 74.07 55.99 25.27
C THR A 435 75.10 56.04 26.39
N SER A 436 75.86 54.96 26.63
CA SER A 436 76.93 54.91 27.64
C SER A 436 78.31 55.27 27.09
N THR A 437 78.49 55.30 25.76
CA THR A 437 79.67 55.86 25.11
C THR A 437 79.46 57.33 24.77
N ALA A 438 79.64 58.21 25.75
CA ALA A 438 80.26 59.50 25.47
C ALA A 438 81.73 59.34 25.88
N PRO A 439 82.67 59.41 24.93
CA PRO A 439 83.67 60.46 25.10
C PRO A 439 84.29 60.95 23.79
N ASP A 440 84.35 62.27 23.61
CA ASP A 440 85.57 62.91 23.13
C ASP A 440 86.03 63.82 24.27
N ASP A 441 86.85 63.29 25.19
CA ASP A 441 87.67 64.15 26.07
C ASP A 441 88.95 63.41 26.49
N GLU A 442 90.09 63.85 25.98
CA GLU A 442 91.41 63.23 26.12
C GLU A 442 92.09 63.55 27.47
N CYS A 443 91.35 63.45 28.59
CA CYS A 443 91.89 63.80 29.92
C CYS A 443 91.24 63.03 31.10
N LEU A 444 91.10 61.70 30.99
CA LEU A 444 90.43 60.89 32.01
C LEU A 444 91.40 60.01 32.84
N ASP A 445 91.19 60.02 34.17
CA ASP A 445 91.86 59.19 35.18
C ASP A 445 91.78 57.69 34.88
N GLU A 446 92.82 56.94 35.25
CA GLU A 446 92.92 55.47 35.03
C GLU A 446 91.74 54.68 35.63
N GLU A 447 91.15 55.17 36.72
CA GLU A 447 90.00 54.52 37.37
C GLU A 447 88.71 54.62 36.53
N VAL A 448 88.56 55.70 35.75
CA VAL A 448 87.44 55.90 34.81
C VAL A 448 87.62 55.05 33.54
N LYS A 449 88.87 54.87 33.08
CA LYS A 449 89.19 53.95 31.97
C LYS A 449 88.88 52.50 32.33
N ILE A 450 89.23 52.08 33.55
CA ILE A 450 88.92 50.74 34.06
C ILE A 450 87.41 50.53 34.14
N GLN A 451 86.65 51.52 34.61
CA GLN A 451 85.18 51.43 34.61
C GLN A 451 84.59 51.35 33.21
N ASN A 452 85.12 52.09 32.24
CA ASN A 452 84.67 52.00 30.85
C ASN A 452 85.02 50.66 30.20
N LEU A 453 86.19 50.08 30.52
CA LEU A 453 86.58 48.74 30.10
C LEU A 453 85.68 47.66 30.70
N LEU A 454 85.37 47.73 32.00
CA LEU A 454 84.46 46.79 32.66
C LEU A 454 83.03 46.88 32.11
N LYS A 455 82.56 48.09 31.79
CA LYS A 455 81.26 48.28 31.12
C LYS A 455 81.27 47.69 29.71
N ARG A 456 82.37 47.82 28.97
CA ARG A 456 82.55 47.21 27.64
C ARG A 456 82.59 45.69 27.72
N ASP A 457 83.25 45.14 28.72
CA ASP A 457 83.34 43.69 28.92
C ASP A 457 81.98 43.10 29.30
N HIS A 458 81.26 43.74 30.22
CA HIS A 458 79.89 43.39 30.57
C HIS A 458 78.92 43.51 29.38
N MET A 459 79.14 44.50 28.49
CA MET A 459 78.38 44.65 27.24
C MET A 459 78.65 43.50 26.27
N LEU A 460 79.91 43.12 26.07
CA LEU A 460 80.30 42.02 25.20
C LEU A 460 79.77 40.68 25.73
N GLU A 461 79.80 40.49 27.05
CA GLU A 461 79.23 39.33 27.72
C GLU A 461 77.70 39.26 27.52
N ASN A 462 76.99 40.38 27.71
CA ASN A 462 75.55 40.45 27.47
C ASN A 462 75.18 40.21 25.99
N LEU A 463 75.96 40.75 25.05
CA LEU A 463 75.77 40.50 23.61
C LEU A 463 76.03 39.04 23.25
N LEU A 464 77.03 38.40 23.87
CA LEU A 464 77.33 36.98 23.65
C LEU A 464 76.21 36.08 24.17
N VAL A 465 75.61 36.38 25.32
CA VAL A 465 74.45 35.67 25.84
C VAL A 465 73.24 35.81 24.90
N LEU A 466 73.00 37.02 24.38
CA LEU A 466 71.93 37.27 23.42
C LEU A 466 72.15 36.50 22.10
N LEU A 467 73.37 36.49 21.57
CA LEU A 467 73.72 35.74 20.36
C LEU A 467 73.59 34.22 20.56
N ASN A 468 73.99 33.69 21.71
CA ASN A 468 73.77 32.28 22.06
C ASN A 468 72.27 31.95 22.13
N SER A 469 71.46 32.84 22.70
CA SER A 469 70.01 32.66 22.76
C SER A 469 69.35 32.72 21.38
N ALA A 470 69.84 33.58 20.48
CA ALA A 470 69.40 33.68 19.09
C ALA A 470 69.75 32.43 18.29
N ALA A 471 71.00 31.94 18.43
CA ALA A 471 71.48 30.73 17.79
C ALA A 471 70.72 29.48 18.27
N ALA A 472 70.33 29.42 19.55
CA ALA A 472 69.47 28.35 20.08
C ALA A 472 68.04 28.35 19.51
N ILE A 473 67.57 29.50 19.00
CA ILE A 473 66.29 29.64 18.27
C ILE A 473 66.49 29.39 16.76
N GLY A 474 67.74 29.18 16.30
CA GLY A 474 68.11 28.94 14.91
C GLY A 474 68.33 30.22 14.09
N ILE A 475 68.56 31.36 14.75
CA ILE A 475 68.71 32.67 14.12
C ILE A 475 70.17 33.11 14.20
N GLY A 476 70.81 33.26 13.04
CA GLY A 476 72.21 33.67 12.92
C GLY A 476 73.21 32.50 13.06
N PRO A 477 74.47 32.73 12.70
CA PRO A 477 75.53 31.73 12.87
C PRO A 477 75.78 31.47 14.36
N ASP A 478 76.11 30.23 14.71
CA ASP A 478 76.59 29.86 16.04
C ASP A 478 77.76 30.80 16.41
N PRO A 479 77.79 31.44 17.58
CA PRO A 479 78.89 32.32 17.99
C PRO A 479 80.28 31.63 17.92
N ALA A 480 80.36 30.30 17.94
CA ALA A 480 81.60 29.55 17.66
C ALA A 480 82.07 29.60 16.19
N GLN A 481 81.22 30.04 15.26
CA GLN A 481 81.51 30.24 13.83
C GLN A 481 81.84 31.70 13.50
N LEU A 482 81.52 32.65 14.38
CA LEU A 482 81.89 34.06 14.22
C LEU A 482 83.42 34.19 14.38
N GLY A 483 84.13 34.39 13.26
CA GLY A 483 85.60 34.48 13.22
C GLY A 483 86.27 33.56 12.19
N LYS A 484 85.52 32.61 11.59
CA LYS A 484 86.04 31.75 10.50
C LYS A 484 85.90 32.34 9.09
N GLN A 485 85.80 33.67 8.97
CA GLN A 485 85.59 34.38 7.71
C GLN A 485 86.88 34.75 6.96
N TRP A 486 88.04 34.25 7.39
CA TRP A 486 89.35 34.52 6.80
C TRP A 486 90.07 33.23 6.38
N GLU A 487 89.40 32.36 5.63
CA GLU A 487 90.10 31.42 4.76
C GLU A 487 89.49 31.49 3.35
N GLU A 488 90.31 31.91 2.41
CA GLU A 488 90.10 31.82 0.97
C GLU A 488 91.33 31.12 0.38
N PRO A 489 91.26 30.54 -0.82
CA PRO A 489 90.57 29.30 -1.18
C PRO A 489 91.57 28.28 -1.77
N THR A 490 91.27 26.97 -1.78
CA THR A 490 91.83 26.04 -2.81
C THR A 490 91.15 24.66 -2.77
N PRO A 491 91.22 23.86 -3.86
CA PRO A 491 90.07 23.13 -4.36
C PRO A 491 90.25 21.60 -4.31
N ALA A 492 89.29 20.92 -4.93
CA ALA A 492 89.32 19.54 -5.44
C ALA A 492 88.68 18.46 -4.56
N ASN A 493 87.42 18.17 -4.92
CA ASN A 493 87.02 16.88 -5.49
C ASN A 493 87.74 15.63 -4.93
N THR A 494 87.06 14.86 -4.07
CA THR A 494 87.13 13.39 -4.02
C THR A 494 86.02 12.83 -3.10
N LEU A 495 85.14 12.02 -3.70
CA LEU A 495 84.34 10.95 -3.07
C LEU A 495 85.28 9.90 -2.41
N PRO A 496 84.80 8.80 -1.77
CA PRO A 496 83.60 8.54 -0.96
C PRO A 496 83.89 7.71 0.35
N GLY A 497 82.90 7.66 1.26
CA GLY A 497 82.54 6.60 2.23
C GLY A 497 83.56 5.66 2.92
N GLN A 498 83.46 5.53 4.25
CA GLN A 498 83.58 4.27 5.04
C GLN A 498 83.34 4.57 6.54
N GLY A 499 82.23 4.10 7.13
CA GLY A 499 82.15 2.95 8.05
C GLY A 499 81.43 3.44 9.32
N GLN A 500 80.57 2.73 10.07
CA GLN A 500 80.20 1.34 10.32
C GLN A 500 78.69 1.38 10.71
N GLY A 501 77.83 0.36 10.66
CA GLY A 501 77.90 -1.08 10.47
C GLY A 501 76.47 -1.65 10.57
N ILE A 502 76.29 -2.90 10.12
CA ILE A 502 75.02 -3.60 9.96
C ILE A 502 74.68 -4.44 11.22
N ALA A 503 73.40 -4.51 11.60
CA ALA A 503 72.81 -5.66 12.31
C ALA A 503 71.47 -6.00 11.61
N ARG A 504 71.43 -7.02 10.74
CA ARG A 504 71.11 -8.46 10.93
C ARG A 504 69.63 -8.75 11.27
N GLY A 505 68.95 -9.35 10.27
CA GLY A 505 67.55 -9.80 10.22
C GLY A 505 66.75 -8.89 9.27
N ASP A 506 66.41 -9.21 8.02
CA ASP A 506 66.28 -10.48 7.31
C ASP A 506 66.80 -10.31 5.86
N VAL A 507 67.64 -11.25 5.41
CA VAL A 507 67.90 -11.50 3.97
C VAL A 507 66.94 -12.62 3.57
N SER A 508 66.00 -12.39 2.66
CA SER A 508 66.19 -12.32 1.20
C SER A 508 65.90 -13.65 0.53
N LEU A 509 65.29 -13.53 -0.66
CA LEU A 509 65.54 -14.28 -1.89
C LEU A 509 64.28 -14.93 -2.47
N SER A 510 63.82 -14.33 -3.56
CA SER A 510 63.13 -15.07 -4.60
C SER A 510 64.09 -16.06 -5.27
N ALA A 511 63.64 -17.30 -5.46
CA ALA A 511 64.08 -18.14 -6.56
C ALA A 511 62.96 -19.09 -7.01
N LEU A 512 62.81 -19.12 -8.32
CA LEU A 512 61.93 -19.92 -9.17
C LEU A 512 62.44 -21.37 -9.28
N ALA A 513 61.57 -22.40 -9.26
CA ALA A 513 61.52 -23.49 -10.28
C ALA A 513 60.58 -24.68 -9.96
N LYS A 514 59.81 -25.04 -11.01
CA LYS A 514 59.20 -26.35 -11.41
C LYS A 514 57.99 -26.87 -10.59
N GLY A 515 56.83 -27.16 -11.19
CA GLY A 515 56.43 -27.16 -12.60
C GLY A 515 54.94 -27.46 -12.80
N GLY A 516 54.44 -27.31 -14.04
CA GLY A 516 53.10 -27.75 -14.43
C GLY A 516 52.33 -26.78 -15.33
N LEU A 517 52.71 -26.72 -16.61
CA LEU A 517 51.94 -26.37 -17.81
C LEU A 517 50.90 -25.22 -17.75
N GLY A 518 51.15 -24.18 -18.56
CA GLY A 518 50.10 -23.61 -19.42
C GLY A 518 50.03 -22.08 -19.53
N LYS A 519 50.65 -21.54 -20.58
CA LYS A 519 50.28 -20.32 -21.34
C LYS A 519 50.41 -18.93 -20.69
N SER A 520 51.47 -18.25 -21.13
CA SER A 520 51.52 -16.90 -21.75
C SER A 520 50.73 -15.72 -21.16
N GLY A 521 51.47 -14.64 -20.86
CA GLY A 521 51.08 -13.29 -21.25
C GLY A 521 50.49 -12.40 -20.15
N SER A 522 51.37 -11.66 -19.49
CA SER A 522 51.03 -10.43 -18.78
C SER A 522 50.77 -9.31 -19.80
N LEU A 523 49.63 -8.62 -19.72
CA LEU A 523 49.52 -7.16 -19.92
C LEU A 523 48.27 -6.63 -19.20
N PRO A 524 48.28 -5.39 -18.68
CA PRO A 524 47.24 -4.88 -17.80
C PRO A 524 46.07 -4.30 -18.60
N HIS A 525 44.85 -4.70 -18.27
CA HIS A 525 43.65 -4.01 -18.70
C HIS A 525 42.94 -3.54 -17.45
N TYR A 526 43.17 -2.28 -17.07
CA TYR A 526 42.21 -1.34 -16.45
C TYR A 526 42.99 -0.08 -16.05
N VAL A 527 42.60 1.07 -16.60
CA VAL A 527 43.00 2.41 -16.16
C VAL A 527 41.75 3.08 -15.59
N LEU A 528 41.89 3.87 -14.52
CA LEU A 528 40.78 4.60 -13.90
C LEU A 528 40.03 5.43 -14.96
N GLY A 529 38.77 5.09 -15.18
CA GLY A 529 37.89 5.71 -16.18
C GLY A 529 37.14 4.73 -17.09
N ASP A 530 37.47 3.43 -17.05
CA ASP A 530 36.78 2.41 -17.85
C ASP A 530 35.51 1.90 -17.14
N LEU A 531 34.33 2.05 -17.75
CA LEU A 531 33.06 1.54 -17.22
C LEU A 531 33.06 0.02 -17.34
N GLY A 532 33.50 -0.67 -16.27
CA GLY A 532 33.71 -2.12 -16.18
C GLY A 532 32.51 -3.00 -16.54
N LEU A 533 32.16 -3.05 -17.83
CA LEU A 533 31.20 -3.97 -18.40
C LEU A 533 31.95 -5.16 -18.99
N ILE A 534 32.08 -6.19 -18.17
CA ILE A 534 32.54 -7.51 -18.61
C ILE A 534 31.32 -8.26 -19.18
N PRO A 535 31.34 -8.71 -20.45
CA PRO A 535 30.37 -9.67 -20.95
C PRO A 535 30.54 -10.99 -20.18
N ARG A 536 29.51 -11.42 -19.45
CA ARG A 536 29.57 -12.68 -18.71
C ARG A 536 29.70 -13.87 -19.68
N PRO A 537 30.51 -14.90 -19.37
CA PRO A 537 30.46 -16.17 -20.06
C PRO A 537 29.11 -16.85 -19.79
N ASN A 538 28.48 -17.39 -20.84
CA ASN A 538 27.21 -18.12 -20.77
C ASN A 538 27.30 -19.33 -19.83
N GLN A 539 26.99 -19.12 -18.55
CA GLN A 539 26.69 -20.19 -17.61
C GLN A 539 25.18 -20.39 -17.60
N ASN A 540 24.75 -21.49 -18.20
CA ASN A 540 23.35 -21.88 -18.32
C ASN A 540 22.84 -22.22 -16.91
N ILE A 541 22.07 -21.31 -16.30
CA ILE A 541 21.43 -21.56 -15.00
C ILE A 541 20.29 -22.53 -15.26
N THR A 542 20.41 -23.77 -14.75
CA THR A 542 19.36 -24.79 -14.86
C THR A 542 18.09 -24.29 -14.18
N THR A 543 17.06 -24.01 -14.96
CA THR A 543 15.75 -23.57 -14.46
C THR A 543 14.93 -24.78 -14.00
N SER A 544 13.86 -24.58 -13.21
CA SER A 544 12.94 -25.66 -12.81
C SER A 544 12.31 -26.39 -14.02
N VAL A 545 12.31 -25.73 -15.18
CA VAL A 545 11.84 -26.25 -16.47
C VAL A 545 12.79 -27.30 -17.04
N ASP A 546 14.10 -27.17 -16.82
CA ASP A 546 15.11 -28.17 -17.23
C ASP A 546 15.07 -29.43 -16.36
N LYS A 547 14.69 -29.31 -15.09
CA LYS A 547 14.44 -30.46 -14.19
C LYS A 547 13.19 -31.23 -14.59
N MET A 548 12.18 -30.57 -15.14
CA MET A 548 11.00 -31.23 -15.73
C MET A 548 11.29 -31.96 -17.05
N ARG A 549 12.35 -31.58 -17.76
CA ARG A 549 12.77 -32.20 -19.04
C ARG A 549 13.15 -33.67 -18.90
N HIS A 550 13.66 -34.07 -17.74
CA HIS A 550 14.07 -35.45 -17.46
C HIS A 550 12.93 -36.36 -16.96
N ILE A 551 11.76 -35.80 -16.64
CA ILE A 551 10.59 -36.55 -16.16
C ILE A 551 9.62 -36.89 -17.32
N ALA A 552 9.77 -36.22 -18.47
CA ALA A 552 8.85 -36.35 -19.60
C ALA A 552 9.17 -37.50 -20.60
N HIS A 553 10.00 -38.47 -20.23
CA HIS A 553 10.30 -39.63 -21.11
C HIS A 553 9.30 -40.78 -21.01
N THR A 554 8.22 -40.64 -20.23
CA THR A 554 7.17 -41.67 -20.10
C THR A 554 5.77 -41.08 -20.23
N SER A 555 5.46 -40.43 -21.35
CA SER A 555 4.05 -40.24 -21.72
C SER A 555 3.86 -40.12 -23.22
N LYS A 556 2.98 -40.98 -23.77
CA LYS A 556 2.63 -41.13 -25.19
C LYS A 556 1.88 -39.90 -25.73
N LEU A 557 2.53 -38.74 -25.85
CA LEU A 557 1.94 -37.56 -26.53
C LEU A 557 2.97 -36.78 -27.36
N GLY A 558 3.67 -37.47 -28.26
CA GLY A 558 4.65 -36.89 -29.18
C GLY A 558 4.11 -36.32 -30.51
N SER A 559 2.79 -36.25 -30.72
CA SER A 559 2.21 -35.94 -32.04
C SER A 559 1.72 -34.50 -32.25
N LEU A 560 1.89 -33.58 -31.29
CA LEU A 560 1.37 -32.20 -31.42
C LEU A 560 2.45 -31.13 -31.27
N ARG A 561 3.59 -31.34 -31.93
CA ARG A 561 4.73 -30.40 -31.90
C ARG A 561 4.96 -29.68 -33.23
N GLY A 562 3.87 -29.23 -33.87
CA GLY A 562 3.93 -28.68 -35.24
C GLY A 562 3.22 -27.34 -35.50
N VAL A 563 2.58 -26.68 -34.51
CA VAL A 563 1.70 -25.51 -34.81
C VAL A 563 1.91 -24.29 -33.90
N LEU A 564 3.07 -24.12 -33.26
CA LEU A 564 3.34 -22.91 -32.47
C LEU A 564 4.79 -22.42 -32.65
N HIS A 565 5.10 -21.95 -33.86
CA HIS A 565 6.23 -21.04 -34.09
C HIS A 565 5.84 -19.99 -35.13
N LYS A 566 5.02 -19.02 -34.70
CA LYS A 566 5.01 -17.66 -35.24
C LYS A 566 4.82 -16.70 -34.07
N SER A 567 5.93 -16.40 -33.40
CA SER A 567 6.02 -15.28 -32.48
C SER A 567 5.95 -13.99 -33.30
N VAL A 568 4.84 -13.25 -33.19
CA VAL A 568 4.80 -11.85 -33.61
C VAL A 568 5.34 -11.05 -32.43
N ALA A 569 6.46 -10.38 -32.68
CA ALA A 569 7.12 -9.49 -31.75
C ALA A 569 6.21 -8.33 -31.34
N THR A 570 6.40 -7.88 -30.11
CA THR A 570 5.92 -6.64 -29.52
C THR A 570 6.02 -5.45 -30.48
N GLN A 571 4.87 -4.97 -30.96
CA GLN A 571 4.69 -3.61 -31.44
C GLN A 571 3.47 -3.01 -30.74
N THR A 572 3.74 -2.01 -29.91
CA THR A 572 2.75 -1.10 -29.35
C THR A 572 2.03 -0.39 -30.51
N VAL A 573 0.83 -0.83 -30.85
CA VAL A 573 -0.05 -0.09 -31.77
C VAL A 573 -1.41 0.04 -31.11
N SER A 574 -1.88 1.27 -31.03
CA SER A 574 -3.02 1.73 -30.25
C SER A 574 -4.30 0.90 -30.47
N ALA A 575 -5.04 0.73 -29.37
CA ALA A 575 -6.32 0.02 -29.25
C ALA A 575 -7.39 0.30 -30.34
N PRO A 576 -7.45 1.48 -31.01
CA PRO A 576 -8.48 1.71 -32.02
C PRO A 576 -8.35 0.83 -33.28
N LYS A 577 -7.15 0.35 -33.64
CA LYS A 577 -6.93 -0.42 -34.87
C LYS A 577 -7.26 -1.91 -34.72
N ALA A 578 -7.13 -2.45 -33.51
CA ALA A 578 -7.51 -3.84 -33.21
C ALA A 578 -9.03 -4.05 -33.22
N LEU A 579 -9.80 -3.04 -32.78
CA LEU A 579 -11.26 -3.07 -32.82
C LEU A 579 -11.81 -3.03 -34.26
N PHE A 580 -11.15 -2.31 -35.18
CA PHE A 580 -11.56 -2.25 -36.59
C PHE A 580 -11.44 -3.60 -37.31
N TYR A 581 -10.39 -4.38 -37.03
CA TYR A 581 -10.23 -5.72 -37.62
C TYR A 581 -11.13 -6.77 -36.96
N ALA A 582 -11.47 -6.61 -35.69
CA ALA A 582 -12.45 -7.47 -35.01
C ALA A 582 -13.87 -7.26 -35.58
N ASP A 583 -14.26 -6.02 -35.88
CA ASP A 583 -15.56 -5.68 -36.45
C ASP A 583 -15.72 -6.15 -37.91
N GLN A 584 -14.62 -6.18 -38.67
CA GLN A 584 -14.61 -6.70 -40.03
C GLN A 584 -14.73 -8.23 -40.11
N LEU A 585 -14.30 -8.95 -39.05
CA LEU A 585 -14.43 -10.41 -38.91
C LEU A 585 -15.83 -10.84 -38.45
N THR A 586 -16.50 -10.07 -37.58
CA THR A 586 -17.89 -10.31 -37.18
C THR A 586 -18.89 -10.00 -38.30
N GLY A 587 -18.61 -9.00 -39.14
CA GLY A 587 -19.41 -8.68 -40.33
C GLY A 587 -19.48 -9.82 -41.37
N GLN A 588 -18.40 -10.59 -41.54
CA GLN A 588 -18.38 -11.74 -42.46
C GLN A 588 -19.20 -12.94 -41.95
N GLN A 589 -19.30 -13.13 -40.63
CA GLN A 589 -20.12 -14.20 -40.05
C GLN A 589 -21.62 -13.96 -40.27
N HIS A 590 -22.07 -12.71 -40.25
CA HIS A 590 -23.46 -12.35 -40.53
C HIS A 590 -23.84 -12.57 -42.00
N ALA A 591 -22.93 -12.30 -42.93
CA ALA A 591 -23.13 -12.58 -44.36
C ALA A 591 -23.20 -14.09 -44.65
N ALA A 592 -22.36 -14.89 -43.99
CA ALA A 592 -22.37 -16.35 -44.11
C ALA A 592 -23.66 -16.97 -43.53
N GLN A 593 -24.14 -16.49 -42.37
CA GLN A 593 -25.41 -16.94 -41.80
C GLN A 593 -26.63 -16.55 -42.65
N GLN A 594 -26.63 -15.34 -43.23
CA GLN A 594 -27.71 -14.93 -44.14
C GLN A 594 -27.68 -15.69 -45.47
N ALA A 595 -26.50 -16.06 -45.97
CA ALA A 595 -26.37 -16.90 -47.17
C ALA A 595 -26.89 -18.33 -46.93
N ILE A 596 -26.57 -18.92 -45.77
CA ILE A 596 -27.06 -20.25 -45.37
C ILE A 596 -28.59 -20.24 -45.20
N LEU A 597 -29.17 -19.19 -44.58
CA LEU A 597 -30.62 -19.07 -44.45
C LEU A 597 -31.33 -18.87 -45.79
N LYS A 598 -30.73 -18.13 -46.73
CA LYS A 598 -31.26 -17.99 -48.10
C LYS A 598 -31.18 -19.30 -48.88
N GLU A 599 -30.13 -20.10 -48.69
CA GLU A 599 -29.99 -21.41 -49.34
C GLU A 599 -30.98 -22.45 -48.79
N ILE A 600 -31.26 -22.42 -47.48
CA ILE A 600 -32.28 -23.26 -46.85
C ILE A 600 -33.67 -22.89 -47.37
N HIS A 601 -33.99 -21.59 -47.46
CA HIS A 601 -35.27 -21.12 -47.97
C HIS A 601 -35.45 -21.42 -49.47
N ALA A 602 -34.38 -21.35 -50.28
CA ALA A 602 -34.40 -21.73 -51.69
C ALA A 602 -34.63 -23.24 -51.89
N ARG A 603 -34.13 -24.09 -50.99
CA ARG A 603 -34.37 -25.55 -51.01
C ARG A 603 -35.79 -25.92 -50.57
N GLU A 604 -36.44 -25.11 -49.74
CA GLU A 604 -37.82 -25.32 -49.32
C GLU A 604 -38.84 -25.00 -50.42
N LEU A 605 -38.55 -24.02 -51.28
CA LEU A 605 -39.37 -23.62 -52.43
C LEU A 605 -39.28 -24.56 -53.65
N GLN A 606 -38.32 -25.49 -53.69
CA GLN A 606 -38.15 -26.45 -54.80
C GLN A 606 -38.66 -27.86 -54.50
N ARG A 607 -39.34 -28.12 -53.38
CA ARG A 607 -39.93 -29.44 -53.12
C ARG A 607 -41.24 -29.64 -53.92
N PRO A 608 -41.36 -30.68 -54.76
CA PRO A 608 -42.62 -31.00 -55.40
C PRO A 608 -43.64 -31.50 -54.35
N PRO A 609 -44.96 -31.32 -54.59
CA PRO A 609 -45.99 -31.75 -53.66
C PRO A 609 -45.94 -33.28 -53.49
N ARG A 610 -45.93 -33.75 -52.24
CA ARG A 610 -45.91 -35.18 -51.92
C ARG A 610 -47.21 -35.84 -52.41
N GLY A 611 -47.07 -36.74 -53.38
CA GLY A 611 -48.13 -37.64 -53.83
C GLY A 611 -48.53 -38.64 -52.75
N GLN A 612 -49.76 -39.17 -52.91
CA GLN A 612 -50.40 -40.15 -52.04
C GLN A 612 -49.54 -41.38 -51.79
N SER A 613 -49.50 -41.82 -50.54
CA SER A 613 -48.87 -43.08 -50.11
C SER A 613 -49.60 -44.30 -50.70
N PRO A 614 -48.89 -45.38 -51.09
CA PRO A 614 -49.51 -46.58 -51.66
C PRO A 614 -50.31 -47.37 -50.61
N GLN A 615 -51.43 -47.94 -51.06
CA GLN A 615 -52.28 -48.87 -50.30
C GLN A 615 -51.51 -50.15 -49.89
N PRO A 616 -51.77 -50.72 -48.70
CA PRO A 616 -51.11 -51.95 -48.27
C PRO A 616 -51.72 -53.20 -48.95
N LEU A 617 -50.84 -54.07 -49.45
CA LEU A 617 -51.16 -55.39 -50.01
C LEU A 617 -51.70 -56.35 -48.92
N PRO A 618 -52.62 -57.28 -49.27
CA PRO A 618 -53.21 -58.21 -48.31
C PRO A 618 -52.20 -59.31 -47.89
N LYS A 619 -52.09 -59.53 -46.58
CA LYS A 619 -51.28 -60.61 -45.99
C LYS A 619 -51.88 -61.97 -46.30
N LYS A 620 -51.07 -62.87 -46.87
CA LYS A 620 -51.37 -64.30 -47.03
C LYS A 620 -51.49 -64.97 -45.66
N LEU A 621 -52.56 -65.77 -45.50
CA LEU A 621 -52.72 -66.74 -44.41
C LEU A 621 -51.59 -67.79 -44.45
N VAL A 622 -50.95 -68.01 -43.31
CA VAL A 622 -50.11 -69.19 -43.06
C VAL A 622 -50.97 -70.23 -42.34
N PRO A 623 -51.02 -71.50 -42.79
CA PRO A 623 -51.81 -72.53 -42.13
C PRO A 623 -51.12 -73.01 -40.85
N ALA A 624 -51.95 -73.29 -39.85
CA ALA A 624 -51.56 -73.90 -38.59
C ALA A 624 -50.93 -75.28 -38.81
N ILE A 625 -49.87 -75.56 -38.07
CA ILE A 625 -49.34 -76.92 -37.85
C ILE A 625 -49.81 -77.33 -36.45
N ASN A 626 -50.36 -78.54 -36.38
CA ASN A 626 -50.82 -79.23 -35.16
C ASN A 626 -49.80 -79.27 -34.04
#